data_AF-A0A8N4F6L8-F1
#
_entry.id   AF-A0A8N4F6L8-F1
#
_cell.length_a   1.000
_cell.length_b   1.000
_cell.length_c   1.000
_cell.angle_alpha   90.00
_cell.angle_beta   90.00
_cell.angle_gamma   90.00
#
_symmetry.space_group_name_H-M   'P 1'
#
loop_
_entity.id
_entity.type
_entity.pdbx_description
1 polymer ?
#
loop_
_entity_poly.entity_id
_entity_poly.type
_entity_poly.pdbx_seq_one_letter_code
_entity_poly.pdbx_strand_id
1 'polypeptide(L)'
;MVPQHHPLTGTQHRRAVRGPSRNLVLKKYVHTHNEKPKVQIFRDHPIGTKASIVANEISLYMWNHFPWAAESFKHVAPRYRDALVSHIKDNIDFEDCTDEEVTVCILKMAANRYRDRRCRLHKYCNEL
;
A
#
# COMPACT_ATOMS: atom_id res chain seq x y z
N MET A 1 -4.61 55.16 25.65
CA MET A 1 -3.70 54.18 25.00
C MET A 1 -4.41 52.84 24.98
N VAL A 2 -4.83 52.36 23.82
CA VAL A 2 -5.56 51.10 23.65
C VAL A 2 -4.65 50.16 22.86
N PRO A 3 -4.38 48.92 23.32
CA PRO A 3 -3.51 48.02 22.59
C PRO A 3 -4.22 47.49 21.33
N GLN A 4 -3.60 47.67 20.17
CA GLN A 4 -4.02 47.06 18.92
C GLN A 4 -3.71 45.56 18.96
N HIS A 5 -4.75 44.73 18.95
CA HIS A 5 -4.62 43.29 18.72
C HIS A 5 -4.29 43.04 17.24
N HIS A 6 -3.06 42.60 16.97
CA HIS A 6 -2.73 41.94 15.71
C HIS A 6 -3.48 40.60 15.63
N PRO A 7 -4.20 40.29 14.53
CA PRO A 7 -4.68 38.94 14.33
C PRO A 7 -3.49 38.06 13.92
N LEU A 8 -3.10 37.16 14.82
CA LEU A 8 -2.24 36.01 14.51
C LEU A 8 -2.91 35.25 13.36
N THR A 9 -2.22 35.20 12.22
CA THR A 9 -2.48 34.31 11.10
C THR A 9 -2.33 32.88 11.58
N GLY A 10 -3.37 32.38 12.25
CA GLY A 10 -3.56 30.97 12.52
C GLY A 10 -3.60 30.29 11.16
N THR A 11 -2.51 29.60 10.84
CA THR A 11 -2.48 28.63 9.76
C THR A 11 -3.51 27.58 10.14
N GLN A 12 -4.76 27.78 9.71
CA GLN A 12 -5.77 26.74 9.77
C GLN A 12 -5.20 25.60 8.94
N HIS A 13 -4.61 24.62 9.63
CA HIS A 13 -4.50 23.27 9.11
C HIS A 13 -5.90 22.93 8.64
N ARG A 14 -6.13 23.07 7.32
CA ARG A 14 -7.35 22.60 6.68
C ARG A 14 -7.48 21.16 7.10
N ARG A 15 -8.34 20.88 8.09
CA ARG A 15 -8.74 19.52 8.43
C ARG A 15 -9.28 19.00 7.11
N ALA A 16 -8.51 18.12 6.47
CA ALA A 16 -8.94 17.45 5.26
C ALA A 16 -10.33 16.89 5.57
N VAL A 17 -11.35 17.48 4.95
CA VAL A 17 -12.73 17.05 5.10
C VAL A 17 -12.71 15.58 4.73
N ARG A 18 -12.84 14.71 5.74
CA ARG A 18 -12.82 13.27 5.52
C ARG A 18 -14.10 12.99 4.75
N GLY A 19 -13.97 12.93 3.42
CA GLY A 19 -14.93 12.25 2.56
C GLY A 19 -15.19 10.84 3.09
N PRO A 20 -16.18 10.12 2.54
CA PRO A 20 -16.55 8.77 2.98
C PRO A 20 -15.29 7.96 3.25
N SER A 21 -15.24 7.32 4.44
CA SER A 21 -13.98 6.78 4.96
C SER A 21 -13.27 6.02 3.84
N ARG A 22 -11.97 6.25 3.67
CA ARG A 22 -11.17 5.65 2.58
C ARG A 22 -11.48 4.16 2.41
N ASN A 23 -11.75 3.48 3.52
CA ASN A 23 -12.11 2.06 3.58
C ASN A 23 -13.55 1.78 3.09
N LEU A 24 -14.53 2.63 3.36
CA LEU A 24 -15.92 2.49 2.90
C LEU A 24 -16.03 2.56 1.37
N VAL A 25 -15.38 3.54 0.72
CA VAL A 25 -15.40 3.67 -0.75
C VAL A 25 -14.74 2.44 -1.39
N LEU A 26 -13.59 2.04 -0.87
CA LEU A 26 -12.87 0.84 -1.33
C LEU A 26 -13.69 -0.44 -1.13
N LYS A 27 -14.31 -0.59 0.05
CA LYS A 27 -15.15 -1.75 0.37
C LYS A 27 -16.38 -1.80 -0.52
N LYS A 28 -17.02 -0.66 -0.79
CA LYS A 28 -18.14 -0.55 -1.73
C LYS A 28 -17.71 -0.93 -3.13
N TYR A 29 -16.61 -0.38 -3.65
CA TYR A 29 -16.11 -0.73 -4.99
C TYR A 29 -15.81 -2.23 -5.13
N VAL A 30 -15.07 -2.81 -4.19
CA VAL A 30 -14.73 -4.25 -4.20
C VAL A 30 -16.00 -5.10 -4.13
N HIS A 31 -16.97 -4.71 -3.31
CA HIS A 31 -18.24 -5.42 -3.17
C HIS A 31 -19.15 -5.29 -4.40
N THR A 32 -19.21 -4.10 -5.02
CA THR A 32 -20.10 -3.80 -6.15
C THR A 32 -19.60 -4.40 -7.46
N HIS A 33 -18.30 -4.34 -7.72
CA HIS A 33 -17.77 -4.77 -9.01
C HIS A 33 -17.21 -6.19 -8.99
N ASN A 34 -16.82 -6.72 -7.82
CA ASN A 34 -16.14 -8.02 -7.67
C ASN A 34 -14.95 -8.24 -8.65
N GLU A 35 -14.51 -7.18 -9.31
CA GLU A 35 -13.44 -7.18 -10.28
C GLU A 35 -12.19 -6.63 -9.61
N LYS A 36 -11.06 -7.27 -9.89
CA LYS A 36 -9.76 -6.69 -9.57
C LYS A 36 -9.70 -5.36 -10.33
N PRO A 37 -9.61 -4.21 -9.63
CA PRO A 37 -9.50 -2.91 -10.29
C PRO A 37 -8.43 -3.01 -11.37
N LYS A 38 -8.60 -2.50 -12.59
CA LYS A 38 -7.53 -2.54 -13.62
C LYS A 38 -6.43 -1.51 -13.33
N VAL A 39 -6.02 -1.37 -12.07
CA VAL A 39 -4.88 -0.53 -11.69
C VAL A 39 -3.66 -1.17 -12.34
N GLN A 40 -3.07 -0.43 -13.29
CA GLN A 40 -1.89 -0.82 -14.02
C GLN A 40 -0.87 -1.40 -13.03
N ILE A 41 -0.55 -2.68 -13.20
CA ILE A 41 0.37 -3.40 -12.33
C ILE A 41 1.68 -2.60 -12.35
N PHE A 42 2.11 -2.19 -11.15
CA PHE A 42 3.23 -1.31 -10.88
C PHE A 42 4.53 -1.80 -11.52
N ARG A 43 4.72 -1.52 -12.80
CA ARG A 43 6.03 -1.55 -13.48
C ARG A 43 6.64 -0.14 -13.47
N ASP A 44 6.51 0.56 -12.36
CA ASP A 44 6.97 1.96 -12.22
C ASP A 44 8.47 2.07 -11.92
N HIS A 45 9.19 0.94 -11.79
CA HIS A 45 10.62 0.94 -11.45
C HIS A 45 11.41 0.41 -12.64
N PRO A 46 12.52 1.08 -13.04
CA PRO A 46 13.44 0.50 -14.01
C PRO A 46 13.89 -0.85 -13.48
N ILE A 47 13.74 -1.89 -14.30
CA ILE A 47 14.25 -3.23 -14.03
C ILE A 47 15.78 -3.08 -14.01
N GLY A 48 16.39 -3.06 -12.82
CA GLY A 48 17.83 -2.82 -12.74
C GLY A 48 18.46 -3.07 -11.38
N THR A 49 17.71 -2.97 -10.28
CA THR A 49 18.22 -3.29 -8.93
C THR A 49 17.49 -4.48 -8.31
N LYS A 50 18.17 -5.26 -7.47
CA LYS A 50 17.58 -6.38 -6.73
C LYS A 50 16.35 -5.94 -5.92
N ALA A 51 16.41 -4.77 -5.28
CA ALA A 51 15.28 -4.17 -4.57
C ALA A 51 14.08 -3.86 -5.50
N SER A 52 14.32 -3.43 -6.74
CA SER A 52 13.25 -3.21 -7.72
C SER A 52 12.58 -4.51 -8.15
N ILE A 53 13.36 -5.59 -8.32
CA ILE A 53 12.85 -6.93 -8.65
C ILE A 53 11.97 -7.45 -7.52
N VAL A 54 12.48 -7.42 -6.28
CA VAL A 54 11.72 -7.81 -5.08
C VAL A 54 10.42 -7.01 -4.96
N ALA A 55 10.48 -5.70 -5.17
CA ALA A 55 9.29 -4.86 -5.06
C ALA A 55 8.22 -5.15 -6.13
N ASN A 56 8.65 -5.49 -7.35
CA ASN A 56 7.76 -5.85 -8.45
C ASN A 56 7.11 -7.21 -8.17
N GLU A 57 7.89 -8.20 -7.74
CA GLU A 57 7.38 -9.52 -7.36
C GLU A 57 6.38 -9.44 -6.19
N ILE A 58 6.70 -8.65 -5.16
CA ILE A 58 5.76 -8.37 -4.06
C ILE A 58 4.44 -7.79 -4.60
N SER A 59 4.52 -6.82 -5.51
CA SER A 59 3.34 -6.15 -6.06
C SER A 59 2.49 -7.10 -6.90
N LEU A 60 3.12 -7.94 -7.72
CA LEU A 60 2.48 -8.98 -8.53
C LEU A 60 1.81 -10.04 -7.67
N TYR A 61 2.52 -10.59 -6.68
CA TYR A 61 1.98 -11.59 -5.78
C TYR A 61 0.77 -11.06 -5.00
N MET A 62 0.89 -9.86 -4.43
CA MET A 62 -0.22 -9.21 -3.75
C MET A 62 -1.44 -8.98 -4.64
N TRP A 63 -1.21 -8.63 -5.91
CA TRP A 63 -2.30 -8.44 -6.87
C TRP A 63 -3.09 -9.74 -7.11
N ASN A 64 -2.36 -10.84 -7.19
CA ASN A 64 -2.93 -12.13 -7.52
C ASN A 64 -3.61 -12.80 -6.33
N HIS A 65 -3.01 -12.70 -5.14
CA HIS A 65 -3.36 -13.55 -4.01
C HIS A 65 -3.98 -12.81 -2.83
N PHE A 66 -3.73 -11.51 -2.64
CA PHE A 66 -4.21 -10.82 -1.44
C PHE A 66 -5.68 -10.40 -1.57
N PRO A 67 -6.49 -10.54 -0.50
CA PRO A 67 -7.83 -10.01 -0.48
C PRO A 67 -7.83 -8.48 -0.52
N TRP A 68 -8.72 -7.92 -1.34
CA TRP A 68 -8.91 -6.48 -1.52
C TRP A 68 -9.63 -5.80 -0.36
N ALA A 69 -10.28 -6.58 0.50
CA ALA A 69 -11.14 -6.10 1.59
C ALA A 69 -10.39 -5.76 2.88
N ALA A 70 -9.11 -6.17 3.04
CA ALA A 70 -8.37 -5.90 4.27
C ALA A 70 -8.03 -4.41 4.41
N GLU A 71 -8.24 -3.84 5.60
CA GLU A 71 -8.06 -2.39 5.80
C GLU A 71 -6.60 -1.94 5.84
N SER A 72 -5.70 -2.85 6.21
CA SER A 72 -4.26 -2.60 6.29
C SER A 72 -3.49 -3.90 6.15
N PHE A 73 -2.18 -3.81 5.89
CA PHE A 73 -1.33 -4.98 5.72
C PHE A 73 -1.32 -5.90 6.96
N LYS A 74 -1.38 -5.34 8.18
CA LYS A 74 -1.48 -6.12 9.43
C LYS A 74 -2.80 -6.89 9.55
N HIS A 75 -3.86 -6.45 8.87
CA HIS A 75 -5.16 -7.13 8.83
C HIS A 75 -5.24 -8.19 7.72
N VAL A 76 -4.20 -8.34 6.90
CA VAL A 76 -4.09 -9.46 5.97
C VAL A 76 -3.78 -10.72 6.78
N ALA A 77 -4.54 -11.80 6.53
CA ALA A 77 -4.36 -13.05 7.26
C ALA A 77 -2.89 -13.53 7.16
N PRO A 78 -2.28 -14.01 8.27
CA PRO A 78 -0.87 -14.41 8.33
C PRO A 78 -0.45 -15.31 7.16
N ARG A 79 -1.26 -16.33 6.82
CA ARG A 79 -1.02 -17.25 5.70
C ARG A 79 -0.67 -16.57 4.36
N TYR A 80 -1.25 -15.41 4.05
CA TYR A 80 -0.93 -14.71 2.80
C TYR A 80 0.40 -13.96 2.89
N ARG A 81 0.75 -13.45 4.09
CA ARG A 81 2.03 -12.79 4.36
C ARG A 81 3.18 -13.80 4.37
N ASP A 82 2.97 -14.95 4.99
CA ASP A 82 3.96 -16.03 5.07
C ASP A 82 4.20 -16.65 3.70
N ALA A 83 3.13 -16.88 2.93
CA ALA A 83 3.24 -17.37 1.56
C ALA A 83 3.91 -16.34 0.62
N LEU A 84 3.67 -15.04 0.81
CA LEU A 84 4.41 -14.00 0.10
C LEU A 84 5.91 -14.06 0.41
N VAL A 85 6.29 -14.17 1.69
CA VAL A 85 7.70 -14.27 2.09
C VAL A 85 8.35 -15.50 1.46
N SER A 86 7.69 -16.65 1.52
CA SER A 86 8.18 -17.89 0.91
C SER A 86 8.35 -17.73 -0.60
N HIS A 87 7.33 -17.22 -1.30
CA HIS A 87 7.40 -16.95 -2.75
C HIS A 87 8.60 -16.08 -3.12
N ILE A 88 8.86 -15.01 -2.38
CA ILE A 88 9.98 -14.11 -2.70
C ILE A 88 11.33 -14.80 -2.46
N LYS A 89 11.48 -15.55 -1.37
CA LYS A 89 12.72 -16.27 -1.04
C LYS A 89 13.00 -17.42 -2.01
N ASP A 90 11.97 -18.06 -2.53
CA ASP A 90 12.10 -19.15 -3.50
C ASP A 90 12.48 -18.65 -4.91
N ASN A 91 12.13 -17.39 -5.24
CA ASN A 91 12.33 -16.82 -6.59
C ASN A 91 13.50 -15.83 -6.68
N ILE A 92 14.03 -15.36 -5.54
CA ILE A 92 15.09 -14.35 -5.50
C ILE A 92 16.14 -14.83 -4.51
N ASP A 93 17.35 -15.01 -4.99
CA ASP A 93 18.49 -15.34 -4.14
C ASP A 93 18.90 -14.13 -3.30
N PHE A 94 19.23 -14.31 -2.03
CA PHE A 94 19.64 -13.27 -1.08
C PHE A 94 21.01 -13.58 -0.48
N GLU A 95 22.06 -13.40 -1.29
CA GLU A 95 23.46 -13.45 -0.83
C GLU A 95 23.69 -12.58 0.42
N ASP A 96 24.51 -13.09 1.35
CA ASP A 96 25.00 -12.40 2.55
C ASP A 96 23.94 -11.86 3.53
N CYS A 97 22.70 -12.37 3.47
CA CYS A 97 21.62 -11.98 4.38
C CYS A 97 21.12 -13.18 5.20
N THR A 98 20.77 -12.96 6.46
CA THR A 98 20.07 -13.97 7.26
C THR A 98 18.60 -14.08 6.85
N ASP A 99 18.00 -15.25 7.12
CA ASP A 99 16.59 -15.52 6.86
C ASP A 99 15.65 -14.48 7.50
N GLU A 100 15.98 -14.08 8.73
CA GLU A 100 15.22 -13.12 9.52
C GLU A 100 15.30 -11.72 8.90
N GLU A 101 16.49 -11.27 8.50
CA GLU A 101 16.68 -9.97 7.84
C GLU A 101 15.91 -9.89 6.51
N VAL A 102 15.99 -10.95 5.70
CA VAL A 102 15.25 -11.05 4.43
C VAL A 102 13.75 -10.98 4.70
N THR A 103 13.24 -11.75 5.66
CA THR A 103 11.83 -11.76 6.03
C THR A 103 11.34 -10.39 6.49
N VAL A 104 12.08 -9.73 7.38
CA VAL A 104 11.75 -8.37 7.87
C VAL A 104 11.73 -7.37 6.71
N CYS A 105 12.71 -7.45 5.81
CA CYS A 105 12.79 -6.58 4.64
C CYS A 105 11.59 -6.76 3.70
N ILE A 106 11.26 -8.01 3.35
CA ILE A 106 10.11 -8.34 2.50
C ILE A 106 8.81 -7.82 3.12
N LEU A 107 8.58 -8.07 4.41
CA LEU A 107 7.37 -7.64 5.11
C LEU A 107 7.26 -6.10 5.18
N LYS A 108 8.38 -5.40 5.34
CA LYS A 108 8.42 -3.93 5.32
C LYS A 108 8.09 -3.38 3.93
N MET A 109 8.69 -3.94 2.88
CA MET A 109 8.40 -3.57 1.49
C MET A 109 6.94 -3.86 1.13
N ALA A 110 6.44 -5.03 1.53
CA ALA A 110 5.07 -5.46 1.38
C ALA A 110 4.08 -4.48 2.03
N ALA A 111 4.34 -4.07 3.28
CA ALA A 111 3.48 -3.10 3.97
C ALA A 111 3.40 -1.75 3.22
N ASN A 112 4.52 -1.27 2.68
CA ASN A 112 4.56 -0.03 1.89
C ASN A 112 3.80 -0.19 0.57
N ARG A 113 4.05 -1.26 -0.19
CA ARG A 113 3.34 -1.54 -1.45
C ARG A 113 1.84 -1.70 -1.25
N TYR A 114 1.43 -2.34 -0.15
CA TYR A 114 0.02 -2.46 0.20
C TYR A 114 -0.62 -1.09 0.47
N ARG A 115 0.08 -0.19 1.17
CA ARG A 115 -0.37 1.19 1.40
C ARG A 115 -0.52 1.95 0.07
N ASP A 116 0.47 1.87 -0.81
CA ASP A 116 0.46 2.56 -2.10
C ASP A 116 -0.66 2.06 -3.01
N ARG A 117 -0.89 0.75 -3.06
CA ARG A 117 -2.01 0.12 -3.74
C ARG A 117 -3.35 0.66 -3.26
N ARG A 118 -3.57 0.73 -1.94
CA ARG A 118 -4.79 1.34 -1.37
C ARG A 118 -4.91 2.81 -1.73
N CYS A 119 -3.79 3.54 -1.76
CA CYS A 119 -3.79 4.94 -2.11
C CYS A 119 -4.25 5.18 -3.55
N ARG A 120 -3.72 4.40 -4.50
CA ARG A 120 -4.09 4.50 -5.91
C ARG A 120 -5.50 4.01 -6.18
N LEU A 121 -5.90 2.90 -5.55
CA LEU A 121 -7.26 2.42 -5.70
C LEU A 121 -8.28 3.45 -5.20
N HIS A 122 -7.99 4.13 -4.09
CA HIS A 122 -8.84 5.20 -3.62
C HIS A 122 -8.90 6.40 -4.58
N LYS A 123 -7.79 6.74 -5.25
CA LYS A 123 -7.82 7.78 -6.30
C LYS A 123 -8.71 7.35 -7.46
N TYR A 124 -8.47 6.15 -7.98
CA TYR A 124 -9.27 5.56 -9.05
C TYR A 124 -10.77 5.56 -8.74
N CYS A 125 -11.18 5.11 -7.54
CA CYS A 125 -12.59 5.09 -7.16
C CYS A 125 -13.24 6.48 -6.95
N ASN A 126 -12.45 7.55 -6.78
CA ASN A 126 -12.98 8.92 -6.68
C ASN A 126 -12.90 9.68 -8.00
N GLU A 127 -12.13 9.17 -8.96
CA GLU A 127 -12.03 9.72 -10.33
C GLU A 127 -13.07 9.08 -11.28
N LEU A 128 -13.70 7.98 -10.87
CA LEU A 128 -14.91 7.39 -11.48
C LEU A 128 -16.17 8.13 -11.06
#